data_AF-Q0C283-F1
#
_entry.id   AF-Q0C283-F1
#
_cell.length_a   1.000
_cell.length_b   1.000
_cell.length_c   1.000
_cell.angle_alpha   90.00
_cell.angle_beta   90.00
_cell.angle_gamma   90.00
#
_symmetry.space_group_name_H-M   'P 1'
#
loop_
_entity.id
_entity.type
_entity.pdbx_description
1 polymer ?
#
loop_
_entity_poly.entity_id
_entity_poly.type
_entity_poly.pdbx_seq_one_letter_code
_entity_poly.pdbx_strand_id
1 'polypeptide(L)'
;MRDFSGAVWHVPALGLEPGELPPTGAVVDVSARAAAPRQADRTIAEIAGRSGGVYSDDLHAARDPGASAAFRLAHKRRLEALRMRGVVTRRPDGTWDVPADYLERAATLEAVRGGGVSIKVRSWMALEAQVMARAETWLDGPDAAGVSNAAAELMELRAARTAFLREKGFLQPGQTRLSEADRQRLRAGELARVAAIEAAGSDRQSVSAATGASFEGRFERVVDLAQGRMALIGTEKMFALVPWRREMERYRGEALVIEAKGSGIGWTLSAGRTRDLGR
;
A
#
# COMPACT_ATOMS: atom_id res chain seq x y z
N MET A 1 -3.55 11.17 16.20
CA MET A 1 -2.14 11.08 15.76
C MET A 1 -1.38 12.24 16.35
N ARG A 2 -0.07 12.12 16.57
CA ARG A 2 0.80 13.22 17.00
C ARG A 2 1.87 13.42 15.94
N ASP A 3 2.09 14.66 15.49
CA ASP A 3 3.21 14.95 14.60
C ASP A 3 4.52 15.13 15.38
N PHE A 4 5.63 15.23 14.66
CA PHE A 4 6.96 15.37 15.27
C PHE A 4 7.22 16.76 15.89
N SER A 5 6.28 17.70 15.78
CA SER A 5 6.31 18.97 16.52
C SER A 5 5.57 18.88 17.87
N GLY A 6 4.93 17.74 18.14
CA GLY A 6 4.14 17.49 19.34
C GLY A 6 2.66 17.85 19.19
N ALA A 7 2.22 18.37 18.06
CA ALA A 7 0.82 18.71 17.85
C ALA A 7 -0.04 17.46 17.65
N VAL A 8 -1.25 17.49 18.23
CA VAL A 8 -2.20 16.37 18.16
C VAL A 8 -3.23 16.64 17.06
N TRP A 9 -3.38 15.66 16.18
CA TRP A 9 -4.28 15.69 15.03
C TRP A 9 -5.31 14.56 15.10
N HIS A 10 -6.57 14.88 14.79
CA HIS A 10 -7.63 13.89 14.58
C HIS A 10 -7.83 13.71 13.07
N VAL A 11 -7.43 12.53 12.57
CA VAL A 11 -7.52 12.20 11.14
C VAL A 11 -8.50 11.04 10.98
N PRO A 12 -9.59 11.20 10.20
CA PRO A 12 -10.47 10.09 9.89
C PRO A 12 -9.72 9.01 9.10
N ALA A 13 -9.75 7.77 9.58
CA ALA A 13 -9.16 6.61 8.89
C ALA A 13 -10.04 6.09 7.73
N LEU A 14 -10.70 7.00 7.02
CA LEU A 14 -11.63 6.66 5.93
C LEU A 14 -10.86 6.05 4.75
N GLY A 15 -11.22 4.82 4.36
CA GLY A 15 -10.61 4.11 3.24
C GLY A 15 -9.39 3.23 3.60
N LEU A 16 -9.07 3.10 4.89
CA LEU A 16 -8.22 2.01 5.37
C LEU A 16 -9.08 0.77 5.58
N GLU A 17 -8.67 -0.34 4.97
CA GLU A 17 -9.34 -1.64 5.14
C GLU A 17 -8.93 -2.31 6.47
N PRO A 18 -9.70 -3.32 6.95
CA PRO A 18 -9.26 -4.16 8.05
C PRO A 18 -7.84 -4.71 7.80
N GLY A 19 -6.97 -4.60 8.80
CA GLY A 19 -5.55 -4.94 8.66
C GLY A 19 -4.66 -3.80 8.15
N GLU A 20 -5.18 -2.71 7.61
CA GLU A 20 -4.38 -1.52 7.22
C GLU A 20 -4.23 -0.47 8.33
N LEU A 21 -4.98 -0.62 9.42
CA LEU A 21 -4.87 0.25 10.59
C LEU A 21 -3.55 -0.02 11.32
N PRO A 22 -2.64 0.95 11.40
CA PRO A 22 -1.38 0.75 12.10
C PRO A 22 -1.58 0.69 13.62
N PRO A 23 -0.74 -0.06 14.35
CA PRO A 23 -0.78 -0.09 15.80
C PRO A 23 -0.36 1.26 16.39
N THR A 24 -0.62 1.44 17.69
CA THR A 24 -0.17 2.64 18.41
C THR A 24 1.36 2.74 18.39
N GLY A 25 1.88 3.95 18.16
CA GLY A 25 3.31 4.23 18.06
C GLY A 25 3.91 4.06 16.67
N ALA A 26 3.16 3.47 15.72
CA ALA A 26 3.59 3.35 14.34
C ALA A 26 3.86 4.71 13.68
N VAL A 27 4.78 4.73 12.72
CA VAL A 27 5.11 5.93 11.96
C VAL A 27 4.26 5.97 10.69
N VAL A 28 3.53 7.06 10.50
CA VAL A 28 2.67 7.28 9.34
C VAL A 28 3.03 8.58 8.64
N ASP A 29 2.85 8.59 7.33
CA ASP A 29 2.88 9.77 6.50
C ASP A 29 1.44 10.14 6.17
N VAL A 30 1.09 11.38 6.48
CA VAL A 30 -0.26 11.94 6.36
C VAL A 30 -0.17 13.05 5.33
N SER A 31 -0.80 12.84 4.18
CA SER A 31 -0.81 13.84 3.12
C SER A 31 -2.24 14.13 2.68
N ALA A 32 -2.49 15.36 2.22
CA ALA A 32 -3.70 15.65 1.50
C ALA A 32 -3.74 14.74 0.26
N ARG A 33 -4.84 14.00 0.07
CA ARG A 33 -5.00 13.24 -1.16
C ARG A 33 -5.03 14.23 -2.32
N ALA A 34 -4.01 14.21 -3.17
CA ALA A 34 -4.02 15.00 -4.39
C ALA A 34 -5.28 14.64 -5.15
N ALA A 35 -6.14 15.63 -5.36
CA ALA A 35 -7.34 15.42 -6.11
C ALA A 35 -6.96 15.13 -7.55
N ALA A 36 -7.31 13.94 -8.02
CA ALA A 36 -7.01 13.50 -9.37
C ALA A 36 -8.32 13.18 -10.09
N PRO A 37 -8.37 13.38 -11.43
CA PRO A 37 -9.51 12.92 -12.21
C PRO A 37 -9.65 11.40 -12.07
N ARG A 38 -10.89 10.91 -12.00
CA ARG A 38 -11.16 9.46 -11.96
C ARG A 38 -10.73 8.81 -13.27
N GLN A 39 -10.56 7.49 -13.26
CA GLN A 39 -10.28 6.75 -14.50
C GLN A 39 -11.37 6.99 -15.56
N ALA A 40 -12.65 7.05 -15.14
CA ALA A 40 -13.75 7.41 -16.02
C ALA A 40 -13.59 8.80 -16.66
N ASP A 41 -13.06 9.77 -15.91
CA ASP A 41 -12.81 11.13 -16.43
C ASP A 41 -11.71 11.10 -17.50
N ARG A 42 -10.65 10.29 -17.31
CA ARG A 42 -9.60 10.12 -18.32
C ARG A 42 -10.14 9.49 -19.61
N THR A 43 -10.97 8.46 -19.49
CA THR A 43 -11.60 7.80 -20.63
C THR A 43 -12.52 8.76 -21.39
N ILE A 44 -13.34 9.55 -20.67
CA ILE A 44 -14.19 10.60 -21.27
C ILE A 44 -13.33 11.61 -22.04
N ALA A 45 -12.26 12.11 -21.41
CA ALA A 45 -11.38 13.10 -22.02
C ALA A 45 -10.63 12.56 -23.25
N GLU A 46 -10.21 11.29 -23.23
CA GLU A 46 -9.57 10.66 -24.39
C GLU A 46 -10.53 10.58 -25.57
N ILE A 47 -11.75 10.08 -25.34
CA ILE A 47 -12.78 9.96 -26.38
C ILE A 47 -13.13 11.34 -26.92
N ALA A 48 -13.41 12.30 -26.03
CA ALA A 48 -13.77 13.65 -26.43
C ALA A 48 -12.65 14.36 -27.18
N GLY A 49 -11.40 14.24 -26.73
CA GLY A 49 -10.24 14.86 -27.39
C GLY A 49 -10.04 14.39 -28.83
N ARG A 50 -10.41 13.14 -29.14
CA ARG A 50 -10.35 12.58 -30.50
C ARG A 50 -11.56 12.96 -31.36
N SER A 51 -12.62 13.49 -30.74
CA SER A 51 -13.89 13.82 -31.38
C SER A 51 -14.21 15.32 -31.24
N GLY A 52 -13.19 16.17 -31.23
CA GLY A 52 -13.35 17.63 -31.24
C GLY A 52 -13.98 18.20 -29.96
N GLY A 53 -13.76 17.56 -28.81
CA GLY A 53 -14.34 17.96 -27.52
C GLY A 53 -15.73 17.37 -27.26
N VAL A 54 -16.19 16.41 -28.07
CA VAL A 54 -17.53 15.82 -27.94
C VAL A 54 -17.47 14.37 -27.47
N TYR A 55 -18.27 14.03 -26.46
CA TYR A 55 -18.45 12.66 -25.99
C TYR A 55 -19.88 12.16 -26.27
N SER A 56 -20.03 10.90 -26.70
CA SER A 56 -21.32 10.21 -26.81
C SER A 56 -21.16 8.71 -26.52
N ASP A 57 -22.29 8.00 -26.33
CA ASP A 57 -22.25 6.53 -26.15
C ASP A 57 -21.68 5.83 -27.38
N ASP A 58 -22.08 6.30 -28.56
CA ASP A 58 -21.69 5.69 -29.83
C ASP A 58 -20.19 5.89 -30.09
N LEU A 59 -19.65 7.07 -29.76
CA LEU A 59 -18.21 7.34 -29.81
C LEU A 59 -17.44 6.46 -28.83
N HIS A 60 -18.00 6.23 -27.64
CA HIS A 60 -17.41 5.31 -26.68
C HIS A 60 -17.44 3.86 -27.21
N ALA A 61 -18.59 3.38 -27.68
CA ALA A 61 -18.74 2.03 -28.20
C ALA A 61 -17.85 1.78 -29.44
N ALA A 62 -17.67 2.77 -30.30
CA ALA A 62 -16.76 2.69 -31.44
C ALA A 62 -15.29 2.61 -31.00
N ARG A 63 -14.93 3.28 -29.90
CA ARG A 63 -13.55 3.31 -29.38
C ARG A 63 -13.19 2.07 -28.56
N ASP A 64 -14.14 1.58 -27.77
CA ASP A 64 -14.02 0.36 -26.98
C ASP A 64 -15.24 -0.54 -27.23
N PRO A 65 -15.21 -1.34 -28.32
CA PRO A 65 -16.29 -2.27 -28.63
C PRO A 65 -16.49 -3.36 -27.57
N GLY A 66 -15.48 -3.62 -26.74
CA GLY A 66 -15.54 -4.57 -25.62
C GLY A 66 -16.20 -3.99 -24.37
N ALA A 67 -16.42 -2.68 -24.30
CA ALA A 67 -17.07 -2.03 -23.17
C ALA A 67 -18.51 -2.51 -23.01
N SER A 68 -18.84 -3.03 -21.83
CA SER A 68 -20.22 -3.42 -21.51
C SER A 68 -21.15 -2.19 -21.48
N ALA A 69 -22.44 -2.40 -21.74
CA ALA A 69 -23.45 -1.34 -21.66
C ALA A 69 -23.51 -0.71 -20.24
N ALA A 70 -23.32 -1.51 -19.19
CA ALA A 70 -23.25 -1.04 -17.81
C ALA A 70 -22.04 -0.12 -17.57
N PHE A 71 -20.88 -0.46 -18.16
CA PHE A 71 -19.68 0.37 -18.08
C PHE A 71 -19.88 1.72 -18.79
N ARG A 72 -20.45 1.74 -19.99
CA ARG A 72 -20.76 3.00 -20.70
C ARG A 72 -21.81 3.84 -19.97
N LEU A 73 -22.82 3.20 -19.36
CA LEU A 73 -23.81 3.88 -18.53
C LEU A 73 -23.17 4.55 -17.29
N ALA A 74 -22.15 3.95 -16.69
CA ALA A 74 -21.41 4.57 -15.58
C ALA A 74 -20.74 5.90 -16.00
N HIS A 75 -20.21 5.98 -17.23
CA HIS A 75 -19.62 7.21 -17.77
C HIS A 75 -20.69 8.28 -18.04
N LYS A 76 -21.86 7.89 -18.56
CA LYS A 76 -23.01 8.81 -18.68
C LYS A 76 -23.46 9.37 -17.33
N ARG A 77 -23.59 8.51 -16.30
CA ARG A 77 -23.93 8.93 -14.93
C ARG A 77 -22.89 9.89 -14.35
N ARG A 78 -21.61 9.65 -14.64
CA ARG A 78 -20.51 10.55 -14.25
C ARG A 78 -20.64 11.93 -14.92
N LEU A 79 -20.89 11.97 -16.23
CA LEU A 79 -21.11 13.22 -16.97
C LEU A 79 -22.33 13.99 -16.46
N GLU A 80 -23.42 13.29 -16.14
CA GLU A 80 -24.61 13.90 -15.55
C GLU A 80 -24.29 14.54 -14.19
N ALA A 81 -23.55 13.85 -13.33
CA ALA A 81 -23.12 14.40 -12.05
C ALA A 81 -22.22 15.64 -12.21
N LEU A 82 -21.41 15.70 -13.27
CA LEU A 82 -20.55 16.84 -13.59
C LEU A 82 -21.31 18.00 -14.26
N ARG A 83 -22.38 17.70 -15.01
CA ARG A 83 -23.32 18.69 -15.57
C ARG A 83 -23.98 19.49 -14.47
N MET A 84 -24.42 18.82 -13.41
CA MET A 84 -25.03 19.46 -12.23
C MET A 84 -24.07 20.43 -11.51
N ARG A 85 -22.77 20.37 -11.82
CA ARG A 85 -21.72 21.23 -11.26
C ARG A 85 -21.13 22.19 -12.30
N GLY A 86 -21.71 22.26 -13.51
CA GLY A 86 -21.27 23.16 -14.58
C GLY A 86 -19.95 22.79 -15.26
N VAL A 87 -19.48 21.54 -15.14
CA VAL A 87 -18.20 21.10 -15.72
C VAL A 87 -18.33 20.69 -17.18
N VAL A 88 -19.45 20.09 -17.55
CA VAL A 88 -19.77 19.66 -18.92
C VAL A 88 -21.18 20.12 -19.29
N THR A 89 -21.45 20.23 -20.59
CA THR A 89 -22.78 20.58 -21.11
C THR A 89 -23.35 19.41 -21.89
N ARG A 90 -24.64 19.13 -21.73
CA ARG A 90 -25.36 18.15 -22.55
C ARG A 90 -26.09 18.86 -23.68
N ARG A 91 -25.82 18.46 -24.92
CA ARG A 91 -26.51 18.98 -26.11
C ARG A 91 -27.91 18.34 -26.26
N PRO A 92 -28.83 18.97 -27.01
CA PRO A 92 -30.17 18.43 -27.24
C PRO A 92 -30.20 17.05 -27.89
N ASP A 93 -29.20 16.72 -28.72
CA ASP A 93 -29.03 15.42 -29.38
C ASP A 93 -28.50 14.32 -28.44
N GLY A 94 -28.24 14.65 -27.17
CA GLY A 94 -27.76 13.71 -26.15
C GLY A 94 -26.24 13.53 -26.12
N THR A 95 -25.49 14.23 -26.97
CA THR A 95 -24.02 14.32 -26.90
C THR A 95 -23.57 15.30 -25.80
N TRP A 96 -22.30 15.24 -25.46
CA TRP A 96 -21.71 15.97 -24.35
C TRP A 96 -20.56 16.84 -24.83
N ASP A 97 -20.61 18.13 -24.50
CA ASP A 97 -19.49 19.05 -24.65
C ASP A 97 -18.56 18.91 -23.44
N VAL A 98 -17.35 18.46 -23.73
CA VAL A 98 -16.26 18.25 -22.76
C VAL A 98 -15.20 19.31 -23.02
N PRO A 99 -15.05 20.30 -22.12
CA PRO A 99 -14.10 21.39 -22.34
C PRO A 99 -12.65 20.92 -22.22
N ALA A 100 -11.71 21.68 -22.76
CA ALA A 100 -10.28 21.32 -22.75
C ALA A 100 -9.68 21.22 -21.33
N ASP A 101 -10.22 21.99 -20.38
CA ASP A 101 -9.85 21.97 -18.95
C ASP A 101 -10.66 20.94 -18.13
N TYR A 102 -11.42 20.06 -18.79
CA TYR A 102 -12.31 19.08 -18.14
C TYR A 102 -11.63 18.28 -17.02
N LEU A 103 -10.42 17.79 -17.26
CA LEU A 103 -9.69 17.00 -16.27
C LEU A 103 -9.32 17.83 -15.04
N GLU A 104 -8.90 19.08 -15.22
CA GLU A 104 -8.57 19.99 -14.13
C GLU A 104 -9.82 20.34 -13.30
N ARG A 105 -10.94 20.61 -13.97
CA ARG A 105 -12.24 20.85 -13.33
C ARG A 105 -12.75 19.64 -12.57
N ALA A 106 -12.64 18.45 -13.16
CA ALA A 106 -13.00 17.20 -12.52
C ALA A 106 -12.13 16.95 -11.28
N ALA A 107 -10.81 17.15 -11.38
CA ALA A 107 -9.88 17.04 -10.25
C ALA A 107 -10.24 18.04 -9.13
N THR A 108 -10.51 19.30 -9.46
CA THR A 108 -10.92 20.32 -8.48
C THR A 108 -12.20 19.93 -7.74
N LEU A 109 -13.19 19.38 -8.44
CA LEU A 109 -14.40 18.86 -7.81
C LEU A 109 -14.14 17.63 -6.94
N GLU A 110 -13.24 16.75 -7.36
CA GLU A 110 -12.79 15.65 -6.50
C GLU A 110 -12.00 16.17 -5.29
N ALA A 111 -11.36 17.34 -5.35
CA ALA A 111 -10.69 17.97 -4.19
C ALA A 111 -11.71 18.43 -3.16
N VAL A 112 -12.77 19.10 -3.64
CA VAL A 112 -13.85 19.63 -2.80
C VAL A 112 -14.71 18.51 -2.21
N ARG A 113 -14.97 17.43 -2.97
CA ARG A 113 -15.67 16.23 -2.47
C ARG A 113 -14.77 15.30 -1.65
N GLY A 114 -13.48 15.30 -1.97
CA GLY A 114 -12.46 14.43 -1.43
C GLY A 114 -11.51 15.17 -0.53
N GLY A 115 -12.06 15.85 0.48
CA GLY A 115 -11.34 16.21 1.72
C GLY A 115 -10.89 14.96 2.49
N GLY A 116 -10.26 14.01 1.79
CA GLY A 116 -9.71 12.78 2.31
C GLY A 116 -8.22 12.97 2.52
N VAL A 117 -7.78 12.67 3.73
CA VAL A 117 -6.37 12.50 4.03
C VAL A 117 -5.95 11.11 3.55
N SER A 118 -4.78 11.01 2.93
CA SER A 118 -4.14 9.72 2.68
C SER A 118 -3.19 9.42 3.83
N ILE A 119 -3.31 8.22 4.38
CA ILE A 119 -2.44 7.72 5.44
C ILE A 119 -1.59 6.61 4.84
N LYS A 120 -0.28 6.80 4.79
CA LYS A 120 0.69 5.79 4.36
C LYS A 120 1.52 5.37 5.55
N VAL A 121 1.42 4.11 5.96
CA VAL A 121 2.24 3.57 7.05
C VAL A 121 3.69 3.45 6.58
N ARG A 122 4.61 4.12 7.27
CA ARG A 122 6.06 4.10 7.02
C ARG A 122 6.77 3.06 7.88
N SER A 123 6.28 2.84 9.10
CA SER A 123 6.71 1.75 9.97
C SER A 123 5.55 1.26 10.82
N TRP A 124 5.40 -0.05 10.91
CA TRP A 124 4.44 -0.72 11.79
C TRP A 124 5.00 -0.90 13.21
N MET A 125 6.31 -0.71 13.38
CA MET A 125 6.98 -0.76 14.68
C MET A 125 6.88 0.61 15.36
N ALA A 126 6.62 0.58 16.67
CA ALA A 126 6.62 1.77 17.50
C ALA A 126 7.92 2.56 17.36
N LEU A 127 7.83 3.87 17.15
CA LEU A 127 8.97 4.74 16.88
C LEU A 127 10.09 4.59 17.91
N GLU A 128 9.77 4.55 19.19
CA GLU A 128 10.72 4.45 20.29
C GLU A 128 11.39 3.07 20.33
N ALA A 129 10.64 2.02 19.98
CA ALA A 129 11.16 0.65 19.92
C ALA A 129 12.19 0.46 18.80
N GLN A 130 12.13 1.28 17.74
CA GLN A 130 13.08 1.21 16.63
C GLN A 130 14.52 1.50 17.07
N VAL A 131 14.73 2.32 18.11
CA VAL A 131 16.08 2.68 18.60
C VAL A 131 16.90 1.42 18.92
N MET A 132 16.31 0.48 19.65
CA MET A 132 16.97 -0.72 20.18
C MET A 132 16.73 -1.98 19.33
N ALA A 133 16.02 -1.88 18.21
CA ALA A 133 15.66 -3.02 17.39
C ALA A 133 16.89 -3.63 16.69
N ARG A 134 17.11 -4.95 16.81
CA ARG A 134 18.16 -5.67 16.04
C ARG A 134 17.74 -5.98 14.60
N ALA A 135 17.06 -5.04 13.97
CA ALA A 135 16.47 -5.12 12.64
C ALA A 135 16.75 -3.82 11.88
N GLU A 136 16.50 -3.79 10.56
CA GLU A 136 16.46 -2.52 9.84
C GLU A 136 15.14 -1.83 10.12
N THR A 137 15.20 -0.54 10.43
CA THR A 137 14.07 0.26 10.87
C THR A 137 13.88 1.48 9.98
N TRP A 138 12.74 2.17 10.13
CA TRP A 138 12.49 3.41 9.40
C TRP A 138 13.49 4.52 9.76
N LEU A 139 13.98 4.55 11.01
CA LEU A 139 15.04 5.48 11.46
C LEU A 139 16.34 5.35 10.66
N ASP A 140 16.61 4.20 10.04
CA ASP A 140 17.83 3.94 9.28
C ASP A 140 17.75 4.51 7.84
N GLY A 141 16.54 4.89 7.39
CA GLY A 141 16.26 5.34 6.03
C GLY A 141 16.43 6.84 5.77
N PRO A 142 16.45 7.26 4.50
CA PRO A 142 16.55 8.66 4.09
C PRO A 142 15.29 9.46 4.39
N ASP A 143 14.11 8.84 4.38
CA ASP A 143 12.84 9.50 4.68
C ASP A 143 12.83 10.10 6.10
N ALA A 144 13.28 9.32 7.08
CA ALA A 144 13.44 9.81 8.45
C ALA A 144 14.51 10.93 8.54
N ALA A 145 15.52 10.93 7.67
CA ALA A 145 16.59 11.92 7.70
C ALA A 145 16.09 13.28 7.21
N GLY A 146 15.23 13.30 6.19
CA GLY A 146 14.60 14.52 5.67
C GLY A 146 13.70 15.20 6.71
N VAL A 147 12.95 14.42 7.49
CA VAL A 147 12.04 14.94 8.53
C VAL A 147 12.81 15.37 9.78
N SER A 148 13.87 14.65 10.15
CA SER A 148 14.65 14.89 11.36
C SER A 148 15.18 16.31 11.47
N ASN A 149 15.56 16.95 10.37
CA ASN A 149 16.09 18.31 10.39
C ASN A 149 15.07 19.36 10.89
N ALA A 150 13.79 19.00 10.97
CA ALA A 150 12.71 19.87 11.43
C ALA A 150 12.21 19.53 12.85
N ALA A 151 12.66 18.43 13.47
CA ALA A 151 12.11 17.94 14.74
C ALA A 151 13.19 17.40 15.70
N ALA A 152 13.30 18.02 16.88
CA ALA A 152 14.31 17.69 17.90
C ALA A 152 14.21 16.25 18.41
N GLU A 153 13.00 15.79 18.72
CA GLU A 153 12.75 14.43 19.19
C GLU A 153 13.25 13.37 18.19
N LEU A 154 13.00 13.59 16.89
CA LEU A 154 13.45 12.66 15.85
C LEU A 154 14.98 12.67 15.68
N MET A 155 15.63 13.83 15.88
CA MET A 155 17.10 13.91 15.89
C MET A 155 17.69 13.07 17.03
N GLU A 156 17.12 13.17 18.23
CA GLU A 156 17.58 12.41 19.40
C GLU A 156 17.42 10.90 19.19
N LEU A 157 16.25 10.46 18.71
CA LEU A 157 15.99 9.05 18.43
C LEU A 157 16.94 8.49 17.36
N ARG A 158 17.23 9.25 16.30
CA ARG A 158 18.21 8.85 15.28
C ARG A 158 19.64 8.80 15.81
N ALA A 159 20.02 9.73 16.68
CA ALA A 159 21.34 9.73 17.32
C ALA A 159 21.49 8.49 18.23
N ALA A 160 20.50 8.21 19.06
CA ALA A 160 20.45 7.02 19.90
C ALA A 160 20.49 5.74 19.06
N ARG A 161 19.71 5.69 17.97
CA ARG A 161 19.72 4.57 17.01
C ARG A 161 21.10 4.35 16.39
N THR A 162 21.78 5.42 15.99
CA THR A 162 23.13 5.35 15.43
C THR A 162 24.14 4.84 16.45
N ALA A 163 24.04 5.28 17.71
CA ALA A 163 24.87 4.78 18.80
C ALA A 163 24.65 3.28 19.03
N PHE A 164 23.39 2.82 19.05
CA PHE A 164 23.06 1.40 19.16
C PHE A 164 23.64 0.57 18.00
N LEU A 165 23.51 1.04 16.75
CA LEU A 165 24.06 0.33 15.58
C LEU A 165 25.59 0.21 15.64
N ARG A 166 26.29 1.24 16.15
CA ARG A 166 27.74 1.19 16.40
C ARG A 166 28.09 0.19 17.48
N GLU A 167 27.38 0.22 18.60
CA GLU A 167 27.58 -0.72 19.71
C GLU A 167 27.38 -2.17 19.25
N LYS A 168 26.43 -2.43 18.36
CA LYS A 168 26.18 -3.78 17.79
C LYS A 168 27.07 -4.12 16.59
N GLY A 169 27.99 -3.25 16.20
CA GLY A 169 28.95 -3.50 15.12
C GLY A 169 28.37 -3.47 13.71
N PHE A 170 27.15 -2.93 13.52
CA PHE A 170 26.55 -2.73 12.20
C PHE A 170 27.00 -1.43 11.54
N LEU A 171 27.64 -0.55 12.31
CA LEU A 171 28.09 0.74 11.83
C LEU A 171 29.48 1.05 12.38
N GLN A 172 30.43 1.32 11.49
CA GLN A 172 31.83 1.58 11.87
C GLN A 172 32.05 3.03 12.32
N PRO A 173 33.12 3.33 13.08
CA PRO A 173 33.50 4.71 13.40
C PRO A 173 33.59 5.56 12.11
N GLY A 174 33.00 6.76 12.15
CA GLY A 174 32.96 7.67 10.99
C GLY A 174 31.88 7.36 9.95
N GLN A 175 31.26 6.17 9.95
CA GLN A 175 30.07 5.94 9.12
C GLN A 175 28.86 6.69 9.68
N THR A 176 27.95 7.06 8.78
CA THR A 176 26.69 7.76 9.12
C THR A 176 25.46 7.03 8.57
N ARG A 177 25.66 5.99 7.77
CA ARG A 177 24.61 5.18 7.14
C ARG A 177 25.04 3.73 7.09
N LEU A 178 24.06 2.83 7.21
CA LEU A 178 24.26 1.39 7.01
C LEU A 178 24.65 1.09 5.56
N SER A 179 25.58 0.16 5.40
CA SER A 179 25.86 -0.48 4.11
C SER A 179 24.67 -1.34 3.67
N GLU A 180 24.54 -1.65 2.39
CA GLU A 180 23.49 -2.56 1.92
C GLU A 180 23.66 -3.98 2.50
N ALA A 181 24.90 -4.42 2.69
CA ALA A 181 25.20 -5.71 3.33
C ALA A 181 24.70 -5.76 4.79
N ASP A 182 24.91 -4.70 5.57
CA ASP A 182 24.45 -4.66 6.96
C ASP A 182 22.93 -4.54 7.07
N ARG A 183 22.28 -3.82 6.15
CA ARG A 183 20.81 -3.83 6.03
C ARG A 183 20.29 -5.23 5.76
N GLN A 184 20.87 -5.93 4.79
CA GLN A 184 20.48 -7.32 4.48
C GLN A 184 20.69 -8.25 5.69
N ARG A 185 21.79 -8.11 6.42
CA ARG A 185 22.05 -8.87 7.66
C ARG A 185 21.02 -8.58 8.74
N LEU A 186 20.64 -7.31 8.93
CA LEU A 186 19.61 -6.91 9.89
C LEU A 186 18.22 -7.46 9.50
N ARG A 187 17.83 -7.34 8.23
CA ARG A 187 16.58 -7.91 7.68
C ARG A 187 16.52 -9.43 7.88
N ALA A 188 17.56 -10.14 7.47
CA ALA A 188 17.65 -11.60 7.61
C ALA A 188 17.65 -12.03 9.09
N GLY A 189 18.40 -11.32 9.94
CA GLY A 189 18.45 -11.60 11.37
C GLY A 189 17.12 -11.38 12.08
N GLU A 190 16.34 -10.37 11.67
CA GLU A 190 14.99 -10.18 12.18
C GLU A 190 14.05 -11.30 11.76
N LEU A 191 14.05 -11.66 10.47
CA LEU A 191 13.20 -12.72 9.95
C LEU A 191 13.51 -14.07 10.63
N ALA A 192 14.79 -14.39 10.83
CA ALA A 192 15.22 -15.61 11.51
C ALA A 192 14.76 -15.65 12.98
N ARG A 193 14.84 -14.53 13.71
CA ARG A 193 14.37 -14.48 15.11
C ARG A 193 12.87 -14.65 15.21
N VAL A 194 12.10 -13.99 14.33
CA VAL A 194 10.64 -14.14 14.33
C VAL A 194 10.25 -15.55 13.93
N ALA A 195 10.86 -16.14 12.90
CA ALA A 195 10.65 -17.53 12.54
C ALA A 195 10.95 -18.49 13.71
N ALA A 196 12.03 -18.26 14.48
CA ALA A 196 12.36 -19.08 15.64
C ALA A 196 11.30 -18.99 16.75
N ILE A 197 10.78 -17.78 17.02
CA ILE A 197 9.69 -17.56 17.99
C ILE A 197 8.41 -18.29 17.54
N GLU A 198 8.05 -18.17 16.26
CA GLU A 198 6.87 -18.84 15.70
C GLU A 198 7.00 -20.37 15.74
N ALA A 199 8.18 -20.90 15.43
CA ALA A 199 8.45 -22.33 15.49
C ALA A 199 8.32 -22.86 16.92
N ALA A 200 8.91 -22.17 17.89
CA ALA A 200 8.83 -22.55 19.31
C ALA A 200 7.40 -22.48 19.86
N GLY A 201 6.58 -21.52 19.40
CA GLY A 201 5.20 -21.35 19.87
C GLY A 201 4.18 -22.26 19.20
N SER A 202 4.52 -22.89 18.07
CA SER A 202 3.56 -23.69 17.27
C SER A 202 3.99 -25.13 17.00
N ASP A 203 5.20 -25.53 17.37
CA ASP A 203 5.80 -26.84 17.05
C ASP A 203 5.88 -27.11 15.53
N ARG A 204 5.99 -26.04 14.73
CA ARG A 204 6.09 -26.10 13.26
C ARG A 204 7.48 -25.71 12.79
N GLN A 205 7.88 -26.27 11.65
CA GLN A 205 9.13 -25.92 11.00
C GLN A 205 8.98 -24.67 10.11
N SER A 206 9.90 -23.72 10.25
CA SER A 206 9.97 -22.59 9.31
C SER A 206 10.61 -23.04 8.01
N VAL A 207 10.01 -22.68 6.87
CA VAL A 207 10.59 -22.85 5.55
C VAL A 207 10.87 -21.50 4.89
N SER A 208 11.94 -21.44 4.08
CA SER A 208 12.28 -20.23 3.33
C SER A 208 11.61 -20.29 1.96
N ALA A 209 10.71 -19.35 1.68
CA ALA A 209 10.09 -19.20 0.36
C ALA A 209 11.08 -18.71 -0.72
N ALA A 210 12.28 -18.28 -0.34
CA ALA A 210 13.29 -17.76 -1.27
C ALA A 210 14.13 -18.85 -1.96
N THR A 211 14.09 -20.10 -1.48
CA THR A 211 14.98 -21.18 -1.97
C THR A 211 14.48 -21.88 -3.24
N GLY A 212 13.61 -21.24 -4.04
CA GLY A 212 13.13 -21.79 -5.31
C GLY A 212 12.02 -22.84 -5.20
N ALA A 213 11.67 -23.28 -3.99
CA ALA A 213 10.59 -24.23 -3.75
C ALA A 213 9.23 -23.51 -3.68
N SER A 214 8.20 -24.10 -4.28
CA SER A 214 6.82 -23.68 -4.03
C SER A 214 6.37 -24.13 -2.64
N PHE A 215 5.58 -23.30 -1.96
CA PHE A 215 5.00 -23.62 -0.66
C PHE A 215 3.51 -23.33 -0.67
N GLU A 216 2.69 -24.34 -0.41
CA GLU A 216 1.23 -24.18 -0.28
C GLU A 216 0.84 -24.24 1.19
N GLY A 217 0.04 -23.26 1.63
CA GLY A 217 -0.52 -23.25 2.98
C GLY A 217 -1.59 -22.20 3.17
N ARG A 218 -2.24 -22.21 4.33
CA ARG A 218 -3.27 -21.23 4.69
C ARG A 218 -2.64 -19.90 5.05
N PHE A 219 -3.16 -18.79 4.54
CA PHE A 219 -2.80 -17.48 5.05
C PHE A 219 -3.45 -17.24 6.42
N GLU A 220 -2.69 -17.45 7.49
CA GLU A 220 -3.20 -17.42 8.87
C GLU A 220 -3.34 -15.99 9.37
N ARG A 221 -2.22 -15.27 9.40
CA ARG A 221 -2.13 -13.94 10.01
C ARG A 221 -1.01 -13.10 9.42
N VAL A 222 -1.07 -11.80 9.68
CA VAL A 222 0.03 -10.89 9.39
C VAL A 222 0.93 -10.78 10.61
N VAL A 223 2.23 -10.64 10.35
CA VAL A 223 3.29 -10.40 11.33
C VAL A 223 3.93 -9.07 10.98
N ASP A 224 3.89 -8.12 11.91
CA ASP A 224 4.50 -6.81 11.73
C ASP A 224 5.97 -6.86 12.18
N LEU A 225 6.89 -6.66 11.23
CA LEU A 225 8.33 -6.52 11.49
C LEU A 225 8.76 -5.05 11.33
N ALA A 226 9.96 -4.72 11.81
CA ALA A 226 10.59 -3.43 11.55
C ALA A 226 10.77 -3.18 10.05
N GLN A 227 11.16 -4.22 9.31
CA GLN A 227 11.41 -4.16 7.87
C GLN A 227 10.13 -4.16 7.00
N GLY A 228 8.95 -4.32 7.61
CA GLY A 228 7.68 -4.39 6.90
C GLY A 228 6.81 -5.55 7.36
N ARG A 229 5.68 -5.74 6.70
CA ARG A 229 4.71 -6.78 7.09
C ARG A 229 4.97 -8.07 6.35
N MET A 230 4.82 -9.19 7.05
CA MET A 230 4.87 -10.53 6.47
C MET A 230 3.56 -11.26 6.66
N ALA A 231 3.14 -12.00 5.65
CA ALA A 231 2.08 -12.98 5.79
C ALA A 231 2.68 -14.30 6.31
N LEU A 232 2.10 -14.84 7.37
CA LEU A 232 2.37 -16.18 7.86
C LEU A 232 1.47 -17.15 7.09
N ILE A 233 2.08 -17.95 6.23
CA ILE A 233 1.41 -19.00 5.46
C ILE A 233 1.74 -20.33 6.13
N GLY A 234 0.75 -21.07 6.58
CA GLY A 234 0.95 -22.24 7.44
C GLY A 234 0.22 -23.50 6.99
N THR A 235 0.81 -24.62 7.34
CA THR A 235 0.23 -25.96 7.35
C THR A 235 0.28 -26.49 8.79
N GLU A 236 -0.13 -27.74 9.00
CA GLU A 236 -0.03 -28.40 10.31
C GLU A 236 1.41 -28.56 10.79
N LYS A 237 2.39 -28.71 9.88
CA LYS A 237 3.78 -29.06 10.24
C LYS A 237 4.80 -27.97 9.91
N MET A 238 4.47 -27.08 8.98
CA MET A 238 5.40 -26.10 8.42
C MET A 238 4.72 -24.75 8.22
N PHE A 239 5.51 -23.68 8.25
CA PHE A 239 5.05 -22.35 7.86
C PHE A 239 6.13 -21.58 7.11
N ALA A 240 5.71 -20.62 6.29
CA ALA A 240 6.55 -19.66 5.59
C ALA A 240 6.15 -18.24 5.97
N LEU A 241 7.14 -17.35 6.10
CA LEU A 241 6.94 -15.91 6.19
C LEU A 241 7.24 -15.28 4.83
N VAL A 242 6.26 -14.60 4.24
CA VAL A 242 6.41 -13.96 2.92
C VAL A 242 6.01 -12.50 2.98
N PRO A 243 6.58 -11.59 2.17
CA PRO A 243 6.17 -10.19 2.15
C PRO A 243 4.66 -10.06 1.92
N TRP A 244 3.96 -9.44 2.86
CA TRP A 244 2.53 -9.22 2.75
C TRP A 244 2.24 -8.12 1.72
N ARG A 245 1.16 -8.31 0.96
CA ARG A 245 0.63 -7.30 0.04
C ARG A 245 -0.84 -7.08 0.35
N ARG A 246 -1.33 -5.85 0.16
CA ARG A 246 -2.70 -5.44 0.49
C ARG A 246 -3.74 -6.39 -0.11
N GLU A 247 -3.55 -6.79 -1.35
CA GLU A 247 -4.45 -7.68 -2.07
C GLU A 247 -4.51 -9.11 -1.49
N MET A 248 -3.57 -9.51 -0.64
CA MET A 248 -3.60 -10.79 0.09
C MET A 248 -4.64 -10.79 1.21
N GLU A 249 -4.94 -9.61 1.79
CA GLU A 249 -5.80 -9.48 2.97
C GLU A 249 -7.18 -10.12 2.78
N ARG A 250 -7.74 -9.98 1.58
CA ARG A 250 -9.05 -10.57 1.21
C ARG A 250 -9.05 -12.11 1.15
N TYR A 251 -7.87 -12.73 1.23
CA TYR A 251 -7.68 -14.18 1.21
C TYR A 251 -7.18 -14.71 2.56
N ARG A 252 -7.32 -13.92 3.64
CA ARG A 252 -7.08 -14.41 4.99
C ARG A 252 -7.95 -15.63 5.26
N GLY A 253 -7.31 -16.69 5.77
CA GLY A 253 -7.94 -17.98 6.01
C GLY A 253 -8.03 -18.86 4.77
N GLU A 254 -7.67 -18.41 3.57
CA GLU A 254 -7.64 -19.25 2.36
C GLU A 254 -6.25 -19.85 2.13
N ALA A 255 -6.19 -20.90 1.31
CA ALA A 255 -4.94 -21.53 0.90
C ALA A 255 -4.28 -20.76 -0.25
N LEU A 256 -3.01 -20.41 -0.07
CA LEU A 256 -2.17 -19.72 -1.05
C LEU A 256 -1.00 -20.61 -1.44
N VAL A 257 -0.67 -20.58 -2.73
CA VAL A 257 0.59 -21.14 -3.26
C VAL A 257 1.57 -19.99 -3.38
N ILE A 258 2.71 -20.15 -2.72
CA ILE A 258 3.82 -19.20 -2.71
C ILE A 258 4.91 -19.76 -3.63
N GLU A 259 5.45 -18.92 -4.51
CA GLU A 259 6.49 -19.31 -5.46
C GLU A 259 7.60 -18.27 -5.51
N ALA A 260 8.85 -18.73 -5.51
CA ALA A 260 9.98 -17.86 -5.82
C ALA A 260 9.93 -17.44 -7.30
N LYS A 261 10.10 -16.16 -7.56
CA LYS A 261 10.24 -15.56 -8.89
C LYS A 261 11.60 -14.86 -8.98
N GLY A 262 12.11 -14.67 -10.20
CA GLY A 262 13.40 -14.00 -10.41
C GLY A 262 13.52 -12.59 -9.79
N SER A 263 12.39 -11.93 -9.51
CA SER A 263 12.32 -10.60 -8.88
C SER A 263 11.80 -10.61 -7.43
N GLY A 264 11.55 -11.77 -6.81
CA GLY A 264 11.05 -11.86 -5.43
C GLY A 264 10.11 -13.04 -5.20
N ILE A 265 9.09 -12.86 -4.35
CA ILE A 265 8.11 -13.91 -4.03
C ILE A 265 6.77 -13.56 -4.70
N GLY A 266 6.25 -14.49 -5.51
CA GLY A 266 4.90 -14.47 -6.05
C GLY A 266 3.95 -15.34 -5.23
N TRP A 267 2.65 -15.09 -5.36
CA TRP A 267 1.62 -15.93 -4.75
C TRP A 267 0.40 -16.04 -5.67
N THR A 268 -0.32 -17.15 -5.56
CA THR A 268 -1.59 -17.42 -6.24
C THR A 268 -2.55 -18.13 -5.26
N LEU A 269 -3.84 -18.17 -5.59
CA LEU A 269 -4.77 -19.04 -4.88
C LEU A 269 -4.50 -20.48 -5.24
N SER A 270 -4.58 -21.41 -4.28
CA SER A 270 -4.48 -22.82 -4.62
C SER A 270 -5.71 -23.26 -5.42
N ALA A 271 -5.47 -24.08 -6.45
CA ALA A 271 -6.53 -24.63 -7.28
C ALA A 271 -7.25 -25.73 -6.51
N GLY A 272 -8.26 -25.38 -5.69
CA GLY A 272 -8.96 -26.39 -4.92
C GLY A 272 -9.80 -25.91 -3.74
N ARG A 273 -10.72 -24.97 -3.99
CA ARG A 273 -12.07 -24.87 -3.40
C ARG A 273 -12.74 -23.59 -3.90
N THR A 274 -13.08 -23.58 -5.18
CA THR A 274 -14.27 -22.85 -5.62
C THR A 274 -15.41 -23.35 -4.73
N ARG A 275 -15.87 -22.52 -3.80
CA ARG A 275 -17.20 -22.67 -3.23
C ARG A 275 -18.15 -22.67 -4.41
N ASP A 276 -18.72 -23.84 -4.65
CA ASP A 276 -19.89 -24.07 -5.47
C ASP A 276 -20.97 -23.08 -5.00
N LEU A 277 -21.10 -21.94 -5.69
CA LEU A 277 -22.32 -21.14 -5.63
C LEU A 277 -23.28 -21.73 -6.65
N GLY A 278 -23.76 -22.93 -6.30
CA GLY A 278 -24.86 -23.59 -6.96
C GLY A 278 -26.19 -23.08 -6.41
N ARG A 279 -26.97 -22.50 -7.33
CA ARG A 279 -28.40 -22.13 -7.31
C ARG A 279 -28.80 -20.74 -6.79
#